data_AF-A0A127M1E9-F1
#
_entry.id   AF-A0A127M1E9-F1
#
_cell.length_a   1.000
_cell.length_b   1.000
_cell.length_c   1.000
_cell.angle_alpha   90.00
_cell.angle_beta   90.00
_cell.angle_gamma   90.00
#
_symmetry.space_group_name_H-M   'P 1'
#
loop_
_entity.id
_entity.type
_entity.pdbx_description
1 polymer ?
#
loop_
_entity_poly.entity_id
_entity_poly.type
_entity_poly.pdbx_seq_one_letter_code
_entity_poly.pdbx_strand_id
1 'polypeptide(L)'
;MGKLPEWPIDPLENFMEKAKHLARIVDLSIGGIKVTTTLPKAIKALDNYHKSIGTDVDEQRSLDMQEQSDFAQDEVNRNFPIIYGQAVVSLWSLLELCVKDVVATWIKNDQEVLLKDPFLNMKIKLGEYLALNEDDRNIFLVDLLEKEVSSGIKNGINRFETLLKAVEMSGRTPANMNNIFFEFGQIRNALAHRGDRVDLRLSTACPWLDLEVGSELKVNERMYGKYLQASFSYVTILIARSGMRHDVNFDETLHSIFDSYGEVWKGN
;
A
#
# COMPACT_ATOMS: atom_id res chain seq x y z
N MET A 1 33.20 -3.41 -11.30
CA MET A 1 31.82 -3.30 -10.80
C MET A 1 31.14 -2.21 -11.61
N GLY A 2 30.19 -2.57 -12.48
CA GLY A 2 29.41 -1.59 -13.21
C GLY A 2 28.55 -0.79 -12.24
N LYS A 3 28.43 0.53 -12.45
CA LYS A 3 27.47 1.34 -11.69
C LYS A 3 26.07 0.90 -12.11
N LEU A 4 25.21 0.54 -11.16
CA LEU A 4 23.81 0.27 -11.42
C LEU A 4 23.20 1.51 -12.11
N PRO A 5 22.55 1.38 -13.28
CA PRO A 5 21.81 2.49 -13.84
C PRO A 5 20.70 2.92 -12.86
N GLU A 6 20.31 4.19 -12.86
CA GLU A 6 19.33 4.71 -11.89
C GLU A 6 17.91 4.23 -12.23
N TRP A 7 17.59 4.12 -13.52
CA TRP A 7 16.24 3.80 -14.01
C TRP A 7 15.56 2.55 -13.43
N PRO A 8 16.23 1.40 -13.15
CA PRO A 8 15.54 0.21 -12.62
C PRO A 8 15.08 0.38 -11.17
N ILE A 9 15.59 1.41 -10.49
CA ILE A 9 15.36 1.67 -9.08
C ILE A 9 14.39 2.85 -8.88
N ASP A 10 14.32 3.81 -9.81
CA ASP A 10 13.45 4.99 -9.70
C ASP A 10 12.00 4.68 -9.29
N PRO A 11 11.29 3.69 -9.90
CA PRO A 11 9.92 3.36 -9.49
C PRO A 11 9.82 2.83 -8.05
N LEU A 12 10.87 2.13 -7.60
CA LEU A 12 10.95 1.52 -6.28
C LEU A 12 11.24 2.62 -5.24
N GLU A 13 12.15 3.54 -5.52
CA GLU A 13 12.42 4.70 -4.67
C GLU A 13 11.18 5.60 -4.53
N ASN A 14 10.50 5.90 -5.63
CA ASN A 14 9.26 6.67 -5.62
C ASN A 14 8.19 6.01 -4.73
N PHE A 15 8.06 4.69 -4.76
CA PHE A 15 7.19 3.97 -3.82
C PHE A 15 7.64 4.17 -2.37
N MET A 16 8.94 3.97 -2.09
CA MET A 16 9.48 4.09 -0.73
C MET A 16 9.20 5.49 -0.15
N GLU A 17 9.39 6.54 -0.95
CA GLU A 17 9.12 7.91 -0.55
C GLU A 17 7.64 8.16 -0.29
N LYS A 18 6.76 7.75 -1.21
CA LYS A 18 5.31 7.93 -1.07
C LYS A 18 4.74 7.13 0.10
N ALA A 19 5.20 5.90 0.32
CA ALA A 19 4.79 5.07 1.46
C ALA A 19 5.27 5.66 2.79
N LYS A 20 6.50 6.18 2.86
CA LYS A 20 7.00 6.91 4.04
C LYS A 20 6.19 8.18 4.29
N HIS A 21 5.84 8.91 3.24
CA HIS A 21 5.01 10.11 3.35
C HIS A 21 3.62 9.77 3.88
N LEU A 22 2.99 8.71 3.35
CA LEU A 22 1.70 8.21 3.85
C LEU A 22 1.77 7.84 5.34
N ALA A 23 2.79 7.10 5.76
CA ALA A 23 2.97 6.75 7.16
C ALA A 23 3.09 7.99 8.07
N ARG A 24 3.86 9.01 7.64
CA ARG A 24 3.95 10.28 8.37
C ARG A 24 2.62 11.01 8.47
N ILE A 25 1.82 11.03 7.40
CA ILE A 25 0.47 11.61 7.44
C ILE A 25 -0.38 10.89 8.47
N VAL A 26 -0.38 9.55 8.46
CA VAL A 26 -1.15 8.73 9.42
C VAL A 26 -0.74 9.08 10.86
N ASP A 27 0.56 9.10 11.14
CA ASP A 27 1.08 9.41 12.48
C ASP A 27 0.70 10.82 12.94
N LEU A 28 0.82 11.82 12.05
CA LEU A 28 0.46 13.20 12.33
C LEU A 28 -1.05 13.38 12.54
N SER A 29 -1.88 12.71 11.73
CA SER A 29 -3.34 12.73 11.89
C SER A 29 -3.76 12.14 13.22
N ILE A 30 -3.21 10.98 13.59
CA ILE A 30 -3.47 10.33 14.88
C ILE A 30 -3.00 11.20 16.04
N GLY A 31 -1.78 11.76 15.94
CA GLY A 31 -1.24 12.67 16.95
C GLY A 31 -2.11 13.90 17.15
N GLY A 32 -2.56 14.52 16.06
CA GLY A 32 -3.47 15.66 16.08
C GLY A 32 -4.80 15.35 16.78
N ILE A 33 -5.45 14.24 16.42
CA ILE A 33 -6.72 13.83 17.04
C ILE A 33 -6.55 13.56 18.54
N LYS A 34 -5.45 12.91 18.93
CA LYS A 34 -5.14 12.68 20.36
C LYS A 34 -5.02 13.99 21.13
N VAL A 35 -4.36 15.01 20.57
CA VAL A 35 -4.27 16.33 21.21
C VAL A 35 -5.66 16.95 21.40
N THR A 36 -6.56 16.83 20.42
CA THR A 36 -7.93 17.36 20.47
C THR A 36 -8.72 16.85 21.68
N THR A 37 -8.46 15.63 22.16
CA THR A 37 -9.13 15.08 23.36
C THR A 37 -8.83 15.87 24.65
N THR A 38 -7.69 16.57 24.70
CA THR A 38 -7.23 17.30 25.89
C THR A 38 -7.62 18.78 25.88
N LEU A 39 -7.89 19.34 24.71
CA LEU A 39 -8.15 20.77 24.51
C LEU A 39 -9.36 21.31 25.30
N PRO A 40 -10.51 20.63 25.40
CA PRO A 40 -11.66 21.21 26.12
C PRO A 40 -11.41 21.41 27.61
N LYS A 41 -10.56 20.59 28.25
CA LYS A 41 -10.23 20.78 29.67
C LYS A 41 -9.45 22.07 29.89
N ALA A 42 -8.49 22.34 29.02
CA ALA A 42 -7.73 23.58 29.04
C ALA A 42 -8.62 24.79 28.74
N ILE A 43 -9.53 24.66 27.77
CA ILE A 43 -10.44 25.74 27.38
C ILE A 43 -11.49 26.01 28.46
N LYS A 44 -12.11 24.98 29.05
CA LYS A 44 -12.99 25.15 30.21
C LYS A 44 -12.29 25.82 31.39
N ALA A 45 -11.01 25.51 31.63
CA ALA A 45 -10.23 26.17 32.67
C ALA A 45 -10.03 27.67 32.37
N LEU A 46 -9.75 28.02 31.11
CA LEU A 46 -9.65 29.41 30.65
C LEU A 46 -11.00 30.14 30.69
N ASP A 47 -12.10 29.50 30.27
CA ASP A 47 -13.45 30.06 30.31
C ASP A 47 -13.87 30.36 31.76
N ASN A 48 -13.59 29.44 32.69
CA ASN A 48 -13.85 29.66 34.12
C ASN A 48 -13.03 30.85 34.66
N TYR A 49 -11.78 30.99 34.22
CA TYR A 49 -10.95 32.15 34.57
C TYR A 49 -11.53 33.46 33.98
N HIS A 50 -11.89 33.49 32.71
CA HIS A 50 -12.50 34.66 32.07
C HIS A 50 -13.82 35.08 32.72
N LYS A 51 -14.69 34.11 33.06
CA LYS A 51 -15.91 34.35 33.83
C LYS A 51 -15.59 34.95 35.20
N SER A 52 -14.52 34.51 35.86
CA SER A 52 -14.12 35.05 37.18
C SER A 52 -13.64 36.50 37.14
N ILE A 53 -13.13 36.96 35.99
CA ILE A 53 -12.70 38.36 35.78
C ILE A 53 -13.74 39.20 35.00
N GLY A 54 -14.97 38.69 34.84
CA GLY A 54 -16.08 39.41 34.22
C GLY A 54 -15.97 39.58 32.71
N THR A 55 -15.18 38.75 32.03
CA THR A 55 -15.08 38.74 30.56
C THR A 55 -16.15 37.81 29.98
N ASP A 56 -16.80 38.25 28.91
CA ASP A 56 -17.80 37.46 28.21
C ASP A 56 -17.16 36.27 27.49
N VAL A 57 -17.83 35.12 27.51
CA VAL A 57 -17.32 33.85 26.95
C VAL A 57 -18.25 33.39 25.84
N ASP A 58 -17.66 33.03 24.70
CA ASP A 58 -18.39 32.45 23.57
C ASP A 58 -18.82 31.00 23.89
N GLU A 59 -20.08 30.85 24.31
CA GLU A 59 -20.66 29.56 24.68
C GLU A 59 -20.76 28.59 23.48
N GLN A 60 -20.99 29.12 22.27
CA GLN A 60 -21.08 28.28 21.06
C GLN A 60 -19.74 27.64 20.75
N ARG A 61 -18.66 28.42 20.83
CA ARG A 61 -17.29 27.90 20.66
C ARG A 61 -16.96 26.79 21.67
N SER A 62 -17.43 26.93 22.92
CA SER A 62 -17.20 25.93 23.96
C SER A 62 -17.95 24.61 23.68
N LEU A 63 -19.17 24.69 23.13
CA LEU A 63 -19.96 23.53 22.69
C LEU A 63 -19.30 22.81 21.50
N ASP A 64 -18.95 23.54 20.44
CA ASP A 64 -18.31 22.96 19.25
C ASP A 64 -17.01 22.21 19.61
N MET A 65 -16.23 22.76 20.55
CA MET A 65 -15.00 22.14 21.04
C MET A 65 -15.25 20.87 21.87
N GLN A 66 -16.35 20.83 22.62
CA GLN A 66 -16.75 19.62 23.34
C GLN A 66 -17.14 18.52 22.36
N GLU A 67 -17.97 18.83 21.36
CA GLU A 67 -18.36 17.86 20.31
C GLU A 67 -17.14 17.31 19.56
N GLN A 68 -16.20 18.16 19.17
CA GLN A 68 -14.96 17.72 18.51
C GLN A 68 -14.10 16.81 19.39
N SER A 69 -14.06 17.06 20.70
CA SER A 69 -13.31 16.22 21.63
C SER A 69 -13.98 14.88 21.90
N ASP A 70 -15.31 14.86 22.00
CA ASP A 70 -16.07 13.63 22.16
C ASP A 70 -15.88 12.75 20.92
N PHE A 71 -15.97 13.32 19.72
CA PHE A 71 -15.63 12.63 18.47
C PHE A 71 -14.18 12.12 18.44
N ALA A 72 -13.21 12.96 18.84
CA ALA A 72 -11.80 12.56 18.89
C ALA A 72 -11.55 11.42 19.89
N GLN A 73 -12.24 11.43 21.04
CA GLN A 73 -12.16 10.40 22.05
C GLN A 73 -12.75 9.08 21.55
N ASP A 74 -13.86 9.13 20.81
CA ASP A 74 -14.43 7.96 20.16
C ASP A 74 -13.48 7.35 19.13
N GLU A 75 -12.82 8.17 18.30
CA GLU A 75 -11.81 7.68 17.35
C GLU A 75 -10.59 7.06 18.07
N VAL A 76 -10.14 7.65 19.19
CA VAL A 76 -9.09 7.07 20.05
C VAL A 76 -9.53 5.71 20.60
N ASN A 77 -10.75 5.61 21.12
CA ASN A 77 -11.30 4.39 21.70
C ASN A 77 -11.46 3.27 20.66
N ARG A 78 -11.79 3.64 19.42
CA ARG A 78 -11.96 2.71 18.28
C ARG A 78 -10.64 2.36 17.60
N ASN A 79 -9.53 2.97 17.99
CA ASN A 79 -8.21 2.83 17.38
C ASN A 79 -8.16 3.26 15.90
N PHE A 80 -8.77 4.40 15.58
CA PHE A 80 -8.68 5.11 14.29
C PHE A 80 -8.98 4.26 13.05
N PRO A 81 -10.11 3.53 12.99
CA PRO A 81 -10.38 2.58 11.93
C PRO A 81 -10.46 3.23 10.54
N ILE A 82 -10.96 4.46 10.47
CA ILE A 82 -11.08 5.21 9.21
C ILE A 82 -9.69 5.60 8.69
N ILE A 83 -8.82 6.14 9.55
CA ILE A 83 -7.46 6.56 9.15
C ILE A 83 -6.67 5.36 8.64
N TYR A 84 -6.66 4.26 9.40
CA TYR A 84 -5.96 3.06 8.98
C TYR A 84 -6.58 2.42 7.74
N GLY A 85 -7.92 2.40 7.62
CA GLY A 85 -8.60 1.91 6.42
C GLY A 85 -8.19 2.68 5.16
N GLN A 86 -8.21 4.01 5.19
CA GLN A 86 -7.79 4.84 4.06
C GLN A 86 -6.30 4.67 3.74
N ALA A 87 -5.45 4.53 4.77
CA ALA A 87 -4.02 4.28 4.59
C ALA A 87 -3.77 2.91 3.93
N VAL A 88 -4.52 1.88 4.30
CA VAL A 88 -4.46 0.55 3.67
C VAL A 88 -4.85 0.63 2.19
N VAL A 89 -5.96 1.31 1.85
CA VAL A 89 -6.37 1.49 0.44
C VAL A 89 -5.30 2.24 -0.36
N SER A 90 -4.74 3.30 0.22
CA SER A 90 -3.71 4.13 -0.41
C SER A 90 -2.42 3.35 -0.64
N LEU A 91 -1.95 2.60 0.38
CA LEU A 91 -0.74 1.79 0.31
C LEU A 91 -0.86 0.69 -0.76
N TRP A 92 -2.02 0.03 -0.88
CA TRP A 92 -2.24 -0.96 -1.94
C TRP A 92 -2.17 -0.32 -3.32
N SER A 93 -2.79 0.85 -3.48
CA SER A 93 -2.77 1.59 -4.75
C SER A 93 -1.34 2.02 -5.12
N LEU A 94 -0.53 2.41 -4.13
CA LEU A 94 0.89 2.71 -4.34
C LEU A 94 1.69 1.48 -4.78
N LEU A 95 1.41 0.30 -4.23
CA LEU A 95 2.05 -0.95 -4.66
C LEU A 95 1.65 -1.33 -6.09
N GLU A 96 0.37 -1.22 -6.43
CA GLU A 96 -0.12 -1.46 -7.80
C GLU A 96 0.58 -0.55 -8.79
N LEU A 97 0.65 0.75 -8.49
CA LEU A 97 1.35 1.72 -9.32
C LEU A 97 2.85 1.40 -9.41
N CYS A 98 3.51 1.10 -8.30
CA CYS A 98 4.93 0.76 -8.27
C CYS A 98 5.26 -0.43 -9.19
N VAL A 99 4.50 -1.52 -9.09
CA VAL A 99 4.73 -2.71 -9.92
C VAL A 99 4.49 -2.40 -11.39
N LYS A 100 3.47 -1.60 -11.73
CA LYS A 100 3.23 -1.17 -13.11
C LYS A 100 4.36 -0.31 -13.64
N ASP A 101 4.81 0.66 -12.86
CA ASP A 101 5.90 1.56 -13.22
C ASP A 101 7.20 0.79 -13.42
N VAL A 102 7.49 -0.22 -12.57
CA VAL A 102 8.62 -1.13 -12.76
C VAL A 102 8.51 -1.80 -14.13
N VAL A 103 7.40 -2.50 -14.42
CA VAL A 103 7.23 -3.21 -15.69
C VAL A 103 7.33 -2.26 -16.89
N ALA A 104 6.69 -1.09 -16.85
CA ALA A 104 6.73 -0.09 -17.91
C ALA A 104 8.16 0.41 -18.15
N THR A 105 8.92 0.63 -17.07
CA THR A 105 10.30 1.07 -17.12
C THR A 105 11.21 -0.02 -17.73
N TRP A 106 10.99 -1.29 -17.40
CA TRP A 106 11.70 -2.40 -18.03
C TRP A 106 11.38 -2.52 -19.51
N ILE A 107 10.11 -2.38 -19.93
CA ILE A 107 9.74 -2.38 -21.35
C ILE A 107 10.44 -1.24 -22.11
N LYS A 108 10.51 -0.06 -21.50
CA LYS A 108 11.16 1.12 -22.10
C LYS A 108 12.65 0.90 -22.37
N ASN A 109 13.36 0.29 -21.41
CA ASN A 109 14.81 0.20 -21.42
C ASN A 109 15.35 -1.14 -21.95
N ASP A 110 14.52 -2.19 -21.99
CA ASP A 110 14.84 -3.52 -22.49
C ASP A 110 13.78 -3.95 -23.52
N GLN A 111 13.86 -3.42 -24.74
CA GLN A 111 12.87 -3.70 -25.78
C GLN A 111 12.87 -5.17 -26.25
N GLU A 112 13.88 -5.97 -25.92
CA GLU A 112 13.90 -7.39 -26.25
C GLU A 112 12.77 -8.16 -25.54
N VAL A 113 12.28 -7.66 -24.40
CA VAL A 113 11.13 -8.27 -23.70
C VAL A 113 9.88 -8.27 -24.58
N LEU A 114 9.73 -7.30 -25.51
CA LEU A 114 8.59 -7.22 -26.42
C LEU A 114 8.59 -8.32 -27.48
N LEU A 115 9.75 -8.94 -27.73
CA LEU A 115 9.90 -10.05 -28.66
C LEU A 115 9.62 -11.41 -28.02
N LYS A 116 9.28 -11.43 -26.73
CA LYS A 116 9.00 -12.64 -25.93
C LYS A 116 7.53 -12.67 -25.51
N ASP A 117 7.08 -13.85 -25.08
CA ASP A 117 5.78 -13.98 -24.42
C ASP A 117 5.74 -13.20 -23.09
N PRO A 118 4.59 -12.59 -22.73
CA PRO A 118 3.33 -12.59 -23.46
C PRO A 118 3.21 -11.48 -24.52
N PHE A 119 4.14 -10.52 -24.58
CA PHE A 119 4.04 -9.34 -25.44
C PHE A 119 3.97 -9.68 -26.94
N LEU A 120 4.74 -10.69 -27.38
CA LEU A 120 4.77 -11.14 -28.77
C LEU A 120 3.38 -11.52 -29.32
N ASN A 121 2.52 -12.06 -28.45
CA ASN A 121 1.19 -12.56 -28.81
C ASN A 121 0.04 -11.60 -28.43
N MET A 122 0.36 -10.43 -27.88
CA MET A 122 -0.61 -9.47 -27.38
C MET A 122 -1.37 -8.79 -28.52
N LYS A 123 -2.71 -8.74 -28.40
CA LYS A 123 -3.56 -8.09 -29.41
C LYS A 123 -3.68 -6.60 -29.13
N ILE A 124 -3.12 -5.78 -30.02
CA ILE A 124 -3.12 -4.33 -29.88
C ILE A 124 -3.90 -3.67 -31.02
N LYS A 125 -4.75 -2.69 -30.69
CA LYS A 125 -5.33 -1.79 -31.68
C LYS A 125 -4.31 -0.75 -32.10
N LEU A 126 -3.69 -0.96 -33.26
CA LEU A 126 -2.57 -0.15 -33.73
C LEU A 126 -2.86 1.36 -33.77
N GLY A 127 -4.07 1.77 -34.17
CA GLY A 127 -4.46 3.18 -34.20
C GLY A 127 -4.46 3.85 -32.82
N GLU A 128 -4.92 3.15 -31.78
CA GLU A 128 -4.87 3.65 -30.39
C GLU A 128 -3.42 3.73 -29.90
N TYR A 129 -2.61 2.70 -30.17
CA TYR A 129 -1.22 2.64 -29.74
C TYR A 129 -0.34 3.71 -30.39
N LEU A 130 -0.48 3.95 -31.69
CA LEU A 130 0.32 4.95 -32.41
C LEU A 130 0.00 6.39 -31.99
N ALA A 131 -1.22 6.64 -31.50
CA ALA A 131 -1.65 7.96 -31.04
C ALA A 131 -1.05 8.34 -29.67
N LEU A 132 -0.52 7.38 -28.91
CA LEU A 132 0.11 7.61 -27.62
C LEU A 132 1.56 8.09 -27.78
N ASN A 133 2.03 8.90 -26.84
CA ASN A 133 3.45 9.23 -26.69
C ASN A 133 4.24 8.00 -26.16
N GLU A 134 5.57 8.09 -26.13
CA GLU A 134 6.43 6.97 -25.76
C GLU A 134 6.18 6.43 -24.34
N ASP A 135 6.02 7.32 -23.35
CA ASP A 135 5.80 6.91 -21.96
C ASP A 135 4.41 6.27 -21.79
N ASP A 136 3.38 6.85 -22.42
CA ASP A 136 2.02 6.33 -22.40
C ASP A 136 1.90 4.99 -23.12
N ARG A 137 2.72 4.73 -24.15
CA ARG A 137 2.76 3.41 -24.82
C ARG A 137 3.19 2.31 -23.88
N ASN A 138 4.21 2.54 -23.06
CA ASN A 138 4.70 1.53 -22.13
C ASN A 138 3.64 1.22 -21.06
N ILE A 139 3.01 2.26 -20.49
CA ILE A 139 1.91 2.10 -19.53
C ILE A 139 0.73 1.35 -20.17
N PHE A 140 0.37 1.70 -21.41
CA PHE A 140 -0.70 1.03 -22.15
C PHE A 140 -0.44 -0.48 -22.33
N LEU A 141 0.80 -0.87 -22.64
CA LEU A 141 1.19 -2.28 -22.74
C LEU A 141 1.07 -3.00 -21.40
N VAL A 142 1.46 -2.35 -20.29
CA VAL A 142 1.30 -2.92 -18.94
C VAL A 142 -0.18 -3.09 -18.58
N ASP A 143 -1.04 -2.13 -18.92
CA ASP A 143 -2.48 -2.23 -18.65
C ASP A 143 -3.16 -3.33 -19.48
N LEU A 144 -2.72 -3.55 -20.72
CA LEU A 144 -3.17 -4.69 -21.53
C LEU A 144 -2.71 -6.01 -20.93
N LEU A 145 -1.43 -6.10 -20.54
CA LEU A 145 -0.88 -7.25 -19.85
C LEU A 145 -1.66 -7.58 -18.58
N GLU A 146 -1.95 -6.56 -17.76
CA GLU A 146 -2.72 -6.74 -16.54
C GLU A 146 -4.12 -7.28 -16.80
N LYS A 147 -4.81 -6.80 -17.85
CA LYS A 147 -6.13 -7.33 -18.22
C LYS A 147 -6.07 -8.80 -18.63
N GLU A 148 -5.06 -9.19 -19.42
CA GLU A 148 -4.86 -10.58 -19.84
C GLU A 148 -4.52 -11.47 -18.63
N VAL A 149 -3.64 -11.02 -17.75
CA VAL A 149 -3.20 -11.75 -16.56
C VAL A 149 -4.30 -11.84 -15.49
N SER A 150 -5.07 -10.77 -15.28
CA SER A 150 -6.14 -10.69 -14.27
C SER A 150 -7.33 -11.58 -14.60
N SER A 151 -7.44 -12.07 -15.84
CA SER A 151 -8.42 -13.09 -16.21
C SER A 151 -8.14 -14.44 -15.55
N GLY A 152 -6.89 -14.69 -15.14
CA GLY A 152 -6.50 -15.81 -14.29
C GLY A 152 -6.66 -15.44 -12.81
N ILE A 153 -7.33 -16.28 -12.03
CA ILE A 153 -7.59 -16.10 -10.59
C ILE A 153 -6.26 -16.05 -9.79
N LYS A 154 -5.57 -14.90 -9.80
CA LYS A 154 -4.35 -14.68 -9.03
C LYS A 154 -4.61 -13.57 -8.03
N ASN A 155 -4.61 -13.95 -6.75
CA ASN A 155 -4.82 -13.06 -5.62
C ASN A 155 -3.50 -12.85 -4.86
N GLY A 156 -3.44 -11.78 -4.05
CA GLY A 156 -2.26 -11.46 -3.24
C GLY A 156 -1.04 -11.09 -4.08
N ILE A 157 0.15 -11.48 -3.60
CA ILE A 157 1.43 -11.09 -4.22
C ILE A 157 1.61 -11.69 -5.61
N ASN A 158 0.98 -12.84 -5.87
CA ASN A 158 1.08 -13.55 -7.15
C ASN A 158 0.52 -12.73 -8.33
N ARG A 159 -0.38 -11.78 -8.08
CA ARG A 159 -0.82 -10.82 -9.09
C ARG A 159 0.34 -9.97 -9.57
N PHE A 160 1.12 -9.43 -8.64
CA PHE A 160 2.30 -8.61 -8.94
C PHE A 160 3.41 -9.43 -9.58
N GLU A 161 3.73 -10.58 -9.00
CA GLU A 161 4.76 -11.49 -9.54
C GLU A 161 4.43 -11.95 -10.97
N THR A 162 3.15 -12.07 -11.34
CA THR A 162 2.80 -12.42 -12.71
C THR A 162 3.04 -11.29 -13.70
N LEU A 163 2.81 -10.04 -13.32
CA LEU A 163 3.18 -8.89 -14.15
C LEU A 163 4.70 -8.81 -14.32
N LEU A 164 5.43 -8.94 -13.21
CA LEU A 164 6.89 -8.91 -13.22
C LEU A 164 7.51 -10.06 -14.02
N LYS A 165 6.84 -11.20 -14.10
CA LYS A 165 7.29 -12.36 -14.89
C LYS A 165 7.42 -12.02 -16.38
N ALA A 166 6.56 -11.16 -16.92
CA ALA A 166 6.60 -10.74 -18.32
C ALA A 166 7.90 -10.00 -18.69
N VAL A 167 8.57 -9.42 -17.70
CA VAL A 167 9.86 -8.74 -17.86
C VAL A 167 10.99 -9.45 -17.12
N GLU A 168 10.83 -10.74 -16.81
CA GLU A 168 11.83 -11.58 -16.14
C GLU A 168 12.28 -11.05 -14.75
N MET A 169 11.41 -10.29 -14.07
CA MET A 169 11.66 -9.71 -12.73
C MET A 169 10.92 -10.45 -11.60
N SER A 170 10.15 -11.47 -11.95
CA SER A 170 9.49 -12.33 -10.96
C SER A 170 10.50 -13.25 -10.27
N GLY A 171 10.20 -13.69 -9.04
CA GLY A 171 11.06 -14.61 -8.33
C GLY A 171 10.46 -15.12 -7.02
N ARG A 172 11.30 -15.77 -6.22
CA ARG A 172 10.88 -16.29 -4.91
C ARG A 172 10.55 -15.15 -3.95
N THR A 173 9.48 -15.34 -3.18
CA THR A 173 9.10 -14.51 -2.04
C THR A 173 8.89 -15.41 -0.82
N PRO A 174 8.99 -14.89 0.42
CA PRO A 174 8.64 -15.66 1.61
C PRO A 174 7.18 -16.13 1.55
N ALA A 175 6.91 -17.38 1.87
CA ALA A 175 5.58 -17.98 1.88
C ALA A 175 4.59 -17.20 2.77
N ASN A 176 5.05 -16.75 3.94
CA ASN A 176 4.23 -15.94 4.85
C ASN A 176 3.85 -14.58 4.25
N MET A 177 4.70 -14.01 3.39
CA MET A 177 4.42 -12.74 2.71
C MET A 177 3.23 -12.87 1.76
N ASN A 178 3.09 -14.00 1.06
CA ASN A 178 1.94 -14.24 0.17
C ASN A 178 0.61 -14.20 0.94
N ASN A 179 0.55 -14.81 2.13
CA ASN A 179 -0.64 -14.77 2.97
C ASN A 179 -0.97 -13.34 3.42
N ILE A 180 0.04 -12.54 3.79
CA ILE A 180 -0.14 -11.14 4.18
C ILE A 180 -0.70 -10.31 3.00
N PHE A 181 -0.13 -10.45 1.80
CA PHE A 181 -0.62 -9.73 0.62
C PHE A 181 -1.99 -10.21 0.16
N PHE A 182 -2.30 -11.50 0.33
CA PHE A 182 -3.62 -12.02 0.07
C PHE A 182 -4.65 -11.37 1.00
N GLU A 183 -4.38 -11.36 2.31
CA GLU A 183 -5.19 -10.68 3.31
C GLU A 183 -5.35 -9.19 2.99
N PHE A 184 -4.24 -8.51 2.70
CA PHE A 184 -4.20 -7.09 2.35
C PHE A 184 -5.13 -6.79 1.16
N GLY A 185 -5.06 -7.59 0.09
CA GLY A 185 -5.94 -7.46 -1.06
C GLY A 185 -7.42 -7.67 -0.72
N GLN A 186 -7.75 -8.65 0.14
CA GLN A 186 -9.14 -8.88 0.56
C GLN A 186 -9.68 -7.72 1.41
N ILE A 187 -8.88 -7.22 2.36
CA ILE A 187 -9.24 -6.07 3.20
C ILE A 187 -9.43 -4.83 2.34
N ARG A 188 -8.49 -4.51 1.44
CA ARG A 188 -8.64 -3.39 0.50
C ARG A 188 -9.92 -3.50 -0.32
N ASN A 189 -10.25 -4.69 -0.81
CA ASN A 189 -11.44 -4.91 -1.61
C ASN A 189 -12.74 -4.69 -0.81
N ALA A 190 -12.77 -5.12 0.45
CA ALA A 190 -13.90 -4.88 1.34
C ALA A 190 -14.08 -3.38 1.64
N LEU A 191 -12.99 -2.67 1.93
CA LEU A 191 -13.01 -1.22 2.18
C LEU A 191 -13.50 -0.45 0.93
N ALA A 192 -12.91 -0.73 -0.23
CA ALA A 192 -13.18 0.03 -1.45
C ALA A 192 -14.57 -0.21 -2.07
N HIS A 193 -15.14 -1.42 -1.91
CA HIS A 193 -16.31 -1.83 -2.67
C HIS A 193 -17.51 -2.29 -1.83
N ARG A 194 -17.36 -2.44 -0.51
CA ARG A 194 -18.42 -3.03 0.34
C ARG A 194 -18.82 -2.17 1.54
N GLY A 195 -18.45 -0.88 1.51
CA GLY A 195 -18.82 0.09 2.54
C GLY A 195 -18.37 -0.35 3.93
N ASP A 196 -17.13 -0.84 4.02
CA ASP A 196 -16.50 -1.28 5.27
C ASP A 196 -17.29 -2.38 6.01
N ARG A 197 -18.01 -3.25 5.31
CA ARG A 197 -18.71 -4.39 5.91
C ARG A 197 -18.04 -5.71 5.59
N VAL A 198 -17.95 -6.56 6.62
CA VAL A 198 -17.51 -7.95 6.47
C VAL A 198 -18.58 -8.72 5.73
N ASP A 199 -18.19 -9.40 4.66
CA ASP A 199 -19.05 -10.27 3.90
C ASP A 199 -18.57 -11.73 3.94
N LEU A 200 -19.42 -12.65 3.47
CA LEU A 200 -19.11 -14.08 3.48
C LEU A 200 -17.83 -14.43 2.71
N ARG A 201 -17.54 -13.75 1.59
CA ARG A 201 -16.33 -13.96 0.79
C ARG A 201 -15.08 -13.54 1.56
N LEU A 202 -15.09 -12.38 2.24
CA LEU A 202 -13.95 -11.95 3.06
C LEU A 202 -13.70 -12.95 4.20
N SER A 203 -14.74 -13.30 4.97
CA SER A 203 -14.63 -14.22 6.11
C SER A 203 -14.14 -15.62 5.67
N THR A 204 -14.63 -16.11 4.51
CA THR A 204 -14.19 -17.40 3.95
C THR A 204 -12.76 -17.35 3.40
N ALA A 205 -12.36 -16.23 2.79
CA ALA A 205 -11.03 -16.08 2.20
C ALA A 205 -9.95 -15.92 3.28
N CYS A 206 -10.27 -15.22 4.37
CA CYS A 206 -9.34 -14.93 5.47
C CYS A 206 -9.90 -15.44 6.81
N PRO A 207 -10.06 -16.77 7.00
CA PRO A 207 -10.68 -17.33 8.19
C PRO A 207 -9.88 -17.06 9.47
N TRP A 208 -8.57 -16.83 9.36
CA TRP A 208 -7.70 -16.49 10.49
C TRP A 208 -7.94 -15.09 11.07
N LEU A 209 -8.76 -14.26 10.41
CA LEU A 209 -9.16 -12.95 10.94
C LEU A 209 -10.36 -13.02 11.88
N ASP A 210 -11.04 -14.17 11.95
CA ASP A 210 -12.18 -14.41 12.84
C ASP A 210 -13.25 -13.28 12.76
N LEU A 211 -13.59 -12.88 11.53
CA LEU A 211 -14.50 -11.77 11.27
C LEU A 211 -15.95 -12.24 11.23
N GLU A 212 -16.82 -11.52 11.94
CA GLU A 212 -18.27 -11.75 11.94
C GLU A 212 -18.92 -11.14 10.68
N VAL A 213 -19.61 -11.97 9.89
CA VAL A 213 -20.29 -11.52 8.66
C VAL A 213 -21.39 -10.50 8.99
N GLY A 214 -21.41 -9.38 8.26
CA GLY A 214 -22.36 -8.27 8.43
C GLY A 214 -21.86 -7.15 9.34
N SER A 215 -20.82 -7.40 10.14
CA SER A 215 -20.20 -6.43 11.02
C SER A 215 -19.38 -5.36 10.27
N GLU A 216 -19.07 -4.25 10.95
CA GLU A 216 -18.13 -3.24 10.46
C GLU A 216 -16.70 -3.79 10.49
N LEU A 217 -16.00 -3.65 9.37
CA LEU A 217 -14.60 -4.02 9.21
C LEU A 217 -13.72 -2.94 9.85
N LYS A 218 -13.13 -3.25 11.01
CA LYS A 218 -12.25 -2.34 11.73
C LYS A 218 -10.79 -2.66 11.44
N VAL A 219 -10.17 -1.85 10.58
CA VAL A 219 -8.71 -1.87 10.40
C VAL A 219 -8.06 -1.19 11.59
N ASN A 220 -7.02 -1.78 12.15
CA ASN A 220 -6.29 -1.21 13.27
C ASN A 220 -4.81 -1.02 12.94
N GLU A 221 -4.08 -0.38 13.88
CA GLU A 221 -2.65 -0.14 13.79
C GLU A 221 -1.84 -1.39 13.43
N ARG A 222 -2.15 -2.52 14.06
CA ARG A 222 -1.44 -3.79 13.84
C ARG A 222 -1.62 -4.29 12.41
N MET A 223 -2.85 -4.21 11.87
CA MET A 223 -3.13 -4.61 10.48
C MET A 223 -2.37 -3.70 9.51
N TYR A 224 -2.49 -2.38 9.69
CA TYR A 224 -1.80 -1.40 8.84
C TYR A 224 -0.27 -1.58 8.89
N GLY A 225 0.31 -1.67 10.09
CA GLY A 225 1.75 -1.88 10.28
C GLY A 225 2.26 -3.16 9.63
N LYS A 226 1.49 -4.27 9.75
CA LYS A 226 1.81 -5.54 9.07
C LYS A 226 1.86 -5.37 7.55
N TYR A 227 0.87 -4.69 6.96
CA TYR A 227 0.84 -4.45 5.51
C TYR A 227 1.94 -3.51 5.05
N LEU A 228 2.21 -2.44 5.80
CA LEU A 228 3.28 -1.50 5.54
C LEU A 228 4.64 -2.20 5.54
N GLN A 229 4.93 -2.98 6.57
CA GLN A 229 6.17 -3.76 6.67
C GLN A 229 6.31 -4.74 5.50
N ALA A 230 5.26 -5.51 5.19
CA ALA A 230 5.29 -6.46 4.08
C ALA A 230 5.51 -5.77 2.72
N SER A 231 4.93 -4.59 2.52
CA SER A 231 5.11 -3.78 1.32
C SER A 231 6.56 -3.31 1.18
N PHE A 232 7.17 -2.83 2.26
CA PHE A 232 8.58 -2.44 2.29
C PHE A 232 9.50 -3.63 2.01
N SER A 233 9.29 -4.76 2.69
CA SER A 233 10.07 -5.99 2.45
C SER A 233 9.97 -6.43 0.99
N TYR A 234 8.77 -6.41 0.41
CA TYR A 234 8.57 -6.80 -0.99
C TYR A 234 9.31 -5.87 -1.96
N VAL A 235 9.21 -4.55 -1.76
CA VAL A 235 9.94 -3.59 -2.61
C VAL A 235 11.45 -3.72 -2.44
N THR A 236 11.96 -4.03 -1.24
CA THR A 236 13.38 -4.34 -1.07
C THR A 236 13.81 -5.62 -1.81
N ILE A 237 12.95 -6.65 -1.87
CA ILE A 237 13.20 -7.82 -2.72
C ILE A 237 13.29 -7.41 -4.20
N LEU A 238 12.42 -6.51 -4.67
CA LEU A 238 12.48 -6.02 -6.05
C LEU A 238 13.76 -5.20 -6.32
N ILE A 239 14.21 -4.37 -5.38
CA ILE A 239 15.49 -3.65 -5.47
C ILE A 239 16.64 -4.64 -5.61
N ALA A 240 16.67 -5.67 -4.76
CA ALA A 240 17.69 -6.71 -4.81
C ALA A 240 17.70 -7.44 -6.16
N ARG A 241 16.53 -7.82 -6.69
CA ARG A 241 16.40 -8.45 -8.01
C ARG A 241 16.90 -7.54 -9.13
N SER A 242 16.53 -6.25 -9.11
CA SER A 242 17.03 -5.26 -10.07
C SER A 242 18.55 -5.17 -10.02
N GLY A 243 19.12 -5.10 -8.81
CA GLY A 243 20.57 -5.09 -8.61
C GLY A 243 21.28 -6.33 -9.15
N MET A 244 20.76 -7.52 -8.85
CA MET A 244 21.34 -8.79 -9.28
C MET A 244 21.33 -8.94 -10.81
N ARG A 245 20.35 -8.38 -11.53
CA ARG A 245 20.34 -8.35 -13.00
C ARG A 245 21.43 -7.47 -13.61
N HIS A 246 22.03 -6.60 -12.82
CA HIS A 246 23.15 -5.75 -13.18
C HIS A 246 24.43 -6.12 -12.43
N ASP A 247 24.57 -7.39 -12.05
CA ASP A 247 25.74 -7.96 -11.37
C ASP A 247 26.09 -7.29 -10.02
N VAL A 248 25.10 -6.71 -9.34
CA VAL A 248 25.23 -6.18 -7.96
C VAL A 248 24.73 -7.22 -6.97
N ASN A 249 25.56 -7.57 -5.99
CA ASN A 249 25.21 -8.59 -4.99
C ASN A 249 24.31 -7.99 -3.89
N PHE A 250 23.15 -8.62 -3.67
CA PHE A 250 22.18 -8.29 -2.62
C PHE A 250 21.82 -9.50 -1.73
N ASP A 251 22.61 -10.57 -1.73
CA ASP A 251 22.31 -11.81 -0.99
C ASP A 251 22.11 -11.57 0.51
N GLU A 252 22.95 -10.75 1.14
CA GLU A 252 22.81 -10.42 2.57
C GLU A 252 21.47 -9.72 2.87
N THR A 253 21.04 -8.84 1.97
CA THR A 253 19.74 -8.15 2.09
C THR A 253 18.59 -9.16 1.96
N LEU A 254 18.67 -10.08 1.00
CA LEU A 254 17.67 -11.13 0.83
C LEU A 254 17.65 -12.11 2.01
N HIS A 255 18.80 -12.51 2.54
CA HIS A 255 18.90 -13.30 3.76
C HIS A 255 18.17 -12.63 4.92
N SER A 256 18.49 -11.37 5.21
CA SER A 256 17.85 -10.60 6.28
C SER A 256 16.32 -10.53 6.13
N ILE A 257 15.83 -10.31 4.90
CA ILE A 257 14.39 -10.29 4.64
C ILE A 257 13.79 -11.67 4.89
N PHE A 258 14.31 -12.74 4.27
CA PHE A 258 13.75 -14.08 4.41
C PHE A 258 13.78 -14.54 5.88
N ASP A 259 14.87 -14.27 6.60
CA ASP A 259 15.02 -14.60 8.02
C ASP A 259 13.95 -13.89 8.88
N SER A 260 13.60 -12.64 8.55
CA SER A 260 12.52 -11.90 9.24
C SER A 260 11.13 -12.53 9.07
N TYR A 261 10.94 -13.39 8.06
CA TYR A 261 9.73 -14.20 7.85
C TYR A 261 9.87 -15.65 8.34
N GLY A 262 11.00 -15.99 8.98
CA GLY A 262 11.30 -17.35 9.46
C GLY A 262 11.69 -18.33 8.35
N GLU A 263 12.21 -17.84 7.23
CA GLU A 263 12.59 -18.64 6.06
C GLU A 263 14.05 -18.44 5.68
N VAL A 264 14.65 -19.41 5.00
CA VAL A 264 16.04 -19.34 4.53
C VAL A 264 16.07 -18.96 3.04
N TRP A 265 16.82 -17.91 2.70
CA TRP A 265 17.20 -17.60 1.31
C TRP A 265 18.15 -18.67 0.76
N LYS A 266 17.90 -19.16 -0.46
CA LYS A 266 18.64 -20.28 -1.07
C LYS A 266 19.24 -19.94 -2.44
N GLY A 267 19.30 -18.67 -2.80
CA GLY A 267 19.58 -18.25 -4.18
C GLY A 267 18.37 -18.46 -5.11
N ASN A 268 18.52 -18.00 -6.35
CA ASN A 268 17.65 -18.33 -7.48
C ASN A 268 18.18 -19.56 -8.22
#